data_AF-A0A0P9SQ74-F1
#
_entry.id   AF-A0A0P9SQ74-F1
#
_cell.length_a   1.000
_cell.length_b   1.000
_cell.length_c   1.000
_cell.angle_alpha   90.00
_cell.angle_beta   90.00
_cell.angle_gamma   90.00
#
_symmetry.space_group_name_H-M   'P 1'
#
loop_
_entity.id
_entity.type
_entity.pdbx_description
1 polymer ?
#
loop_
_entity_poly.entity_id
_entity_poly.type
_entity_poly.pdbx_seq_one_letter_code
_entity_poly.pdbx_strand_id
1 'polypeptide(L)'
;MDVLKFGAGVSAADITVSASGYDVVFAHANGTDKITVKGWLSSTLDRYQLERVEFVDGTVWTSALISSRVLNFQGTEGDDIVNRSGSPLGQKLYGYAGNDTLNSGGGAD
;
A
#
# COMPACT_ATOMS: atom_id res chain seq x y z
N MET A 1 -3.14 -11.61 -17.32
CA MET A 1 -3.80 -11.33 -16.05
C MET A 1 -2.91 -11.85 -14.96
N ASP A 2 -2.35 -10.91 -14.22
CA ASP A 2 -1.33 -11.09 -13.21
C ASP A 2 -1.98 -11.12 -11.83
N VAL A 3 -1.61 -12.12 -11.03
CA VAL A 3 -2.16 -12.37 -9.71
C VAL A 3 -1.01 -12.64 -8.75
N LEU A 4 -0.97 -11.90 -7.64
CA LEU A 4 -0.15 -12.26 -6.50
C LEU A 4 -0.99 -13.12 -5.56
N LYS A 5 -0.53 -14.34 -5.28
CA LYS A 5 -1.22 -15.26 -4.37
C LYS A 5 -0.36 -15.53 -3.14
N PHE A 6 -0.90 -15.22 -1.97
CA PHE A 6 -0.30 -15.59 -0.70
C PHE A 6 -0.66 -17.03 -0.34
N GLY A 7 0.35 -17.79 0.10
CA GLY A 7 0.21 -19.18 0.52
C GLY A 7 -0.33 -19.31 1.95
N ALA A 8 -0.45 -20.55 2.43
CA ALA A 8 -0.85 -20.83 3.80
C ALA A 8 0.15 -20.18 4.79
N GLY A 9 -0.38 -19.64 5.90
CA GLY A 9 0.41 -18.94 6.90
C GLY A 9 0.58 -17.43 6.67
N VAL A 10 0.04 -16.89 5.58
CA VAL A 10 -0.02 -15.43 5.33
C VAL A 10 -1.47 -15.04 5.06
N SER A 11 -2.12 -14.41 6.04
CA SER A 11 -3.50 -13.93 5.91
C SER A 11 -3.54 -12.48 5.42
N ALA A 12 -4.72 -12.03 4.99
CA ALA A 12 -4.93 -10.64 4.60
C ALA A 12 -4.69 -9.64 5.74
N ALA A 13 -4.87 -10.07 7.00
CA ALA A 13 -4.60 -9.24 8.17
C ALA A 13 -3.10 -9.12 8.48
N ASP A 14 -2.29 -10.06 8.01
CA ASP A 14 -0.84 -10.04 8.20
C ASP A 14 -0.13 -9.12 7.20
N ILE A 15 -0.84 -8.66 6.15
CA ILE A 15 -0.27 -7.83 5.08
C ILE A 15 -0.72 -6.38 5.24
N THR A 16 0.26 -5.49 5.36
CA THR A 16 0.06 -4.04 5.22
C THR A 16 0.48 -3.61 3.81
N VAL A 17 -0.19 -2.58 3.30
CA VAL A 17 0.09 -2.03 1.97
C VAL A 17 0.47 -0.56 2.10
N SER A 18 1.63 -0.20 1.57
CA SER A 18 2.12 1.18 1.57
C SER A 18 2.70 1.57 0.21
N ALA A 19 2.76 2.87 -0.04
CA ALA A 19 3.47 3.42 -1.19
C ALA A 19 4.95 3.64 -0.84
N SER A 20 5.83 3.48 -1.83
CA SER A 20 7.24 3.88 -1.74
C SER A 20 7.64 4.54 -3.06
N GLY A 21 7.60 5.87 -3.11
CA GLY A 21 7.66 6.61 -4.37
C GLY A 21 6.50 6.23 -5.30
N TYR A 22 6.82 5.66 -6.47
CA TYR A 22 5.83 5.14 -7.42
C TYR A 22 5.51 3.66 -7.26
N ASP A 23 6.12 2.99 -6.27
CA ASP A 23 5.97 1.56 -6.05
C ASP A 23 4.91 1.28 -4.98
N VAL A 24 4.31 0.09 -5.02
CA VAL A 24 3.47 -0.43 -3.93
C VAL A 24 4.20 -1.56 -3.22
N VAL A 25 4.26 -1.48 -1.90
CA VAL A 25 4.90 -2.45 -1.03
C VAL A 25 3.82 -3.19 -0.24
N PHE A 26 3.80 -4.52 -0.36
CA PHE A 26 3.05 -5.42 0.51
C PHE A 26 4.03 -5.95 1.55
N ALA A 27 3.88 -5.51 2.80
CA ALA A 27 4.77 -5.88 3.89
C ALA A 27 4.04 -6.81 4.86
N HIS A 28 4.71 -7.88 5.29
CA HIS A 28 4.19 -8.74 6.34
C HIS A 28 4.38 -8.09 7.72
N ALA A 29 3.47 -8.33 8.64
CA ALA A 29 3.52 -7.90 10.04
C ALA A 29 4.74 -8.45 10.83
N ASN A 30 5.56 -9.32 10.22
CA ASN A 30 6.80 -9.81 10.83
C ASN A 30 7.96 -8.82 10.69
N GLY A 31 7.75 -7.71 10.00
CA GLY A 31 8.71 -6.61 9.84
C GLY A 31 9.87 -6.90 8.88
N THR A 32 9.98 -8.10 8.33
CA THR A 32 11.11 -8.51 7.46
C THR A 32 10.67 -8.79 6.03
N ASP A 33 9.56 -9.50 5.86
CA ASP A 33 9.10 -9.93 4.56
C ASP A 33 8.33 -8.84 3.84
N LYS A 34 8.69 -8.60 2.57
CA LYS A 34 8.01 -7.62 1.73
C LYS A 34 8.10 -7.97 0.25
N ILE A 35 7.03 -7.64 -0.46
CA ILE A 35 6.93 -7.71 -1.91
C ILE A 35 6.75 -6.29 -2.42
N THR A 36 7.57 -5.85 -3.37
CA THR A 36 7.46 -4.52 -3.97
C THR A 36 7.08 -4.64 -5.44
N VAL A 37 5.94 -4.07 -5.81
CA VAL A 37 5.52 -3.94 -7.20
C VAL A 37 5.95 -2.58 -7.72
N LYS A 38 6.90 -2.60 -8.65
CA LYS A 38 7.53 -1.40 -9.19
C LYS A 38 6.61 -0.63 -10.12
N GLY A 39 6.58 0.68 -9.97
CA GLY A 39 5.88 1.58 -10.88
C GLY A 39 4.35 1.48 -10.88
N TRP A 40 3.76 0.85 -9.84
CA TRP A 40 2.31 0.72 -9.67
C TRP A 40 1.58 2.06 -9.82
N LEU A 41 2.18 3.15 -9.32
CA LEU A 41 1.64 4.52 -9.35
C LEU A 41 2.23 5.38 -10.49
N SER A 42 3.06 4.82 -11.36
CA SER A 42 3.92 5.57 -12.30
C SER A 42 3.23 5.98 -13.63
N SER A 43 1.97 5.63 -13.90
CA SER A 43 1.34 6.03 -15.17
C SER A 43 -0.19 6.01 -15.19
N THR A 44 -0.76 6.78 -16.12
CA THR A 44 -2.19 6.91 -16.46
C THR A 44 -2.81 5.69 -17.18
N LEU A 45 -2.10 4.56 -17.30
CA LEU A 45 -2.52 3.41 -18.11
C LEU A 45 -2.54 2.07 -17.36
N ASP A 46 -2.44 2.06 -16.02
CA ASP A 46 -2.52 0.86 -15.15
C ASP A 46 -1.58 -0.31 -15.53
N ARG A 47 -0.58 -0.08 -16.40
CA ARG A 47 0.25 -1.13 -17.03
C ARG A 47 1.13 -1.92 -16.07
N TYR A 48 1.35 -1.40 -14.87
CA TYR A 48 2.24 -1.99 -13.86
C TYR A 48 1.49 -2.48 -12.63
N GLN A 49 0.16 -2.54 -12.69
CA GLN A 49 -0.67 -3.01 -11.59
C GLN A 49 -0.93 -4.52 -11.74
N LEU A 50 -0.96 -5.21 -10.61
CA LEU A 50 -1.56 -6.54 -10.54
C LEU A 50 -3.08 -6.38 -10.63
N GLU A 51 -3.77 -7.23 -11.36
CA GLU A 51 -5.24 -7.18 -11.39
C GLU A 51 -5.84 -7.53 -10.03
N ARG A 52 -5.22 -8.45 -9.28
CA ARG A 52 -5.62 -8.76 -7.91
C ARG A 52 -4.54 -9.45 -7.08
N VAL A 53 -4.77 -9.41 -5.77
CA VAL A 53 -4.05 -10.18 -4.74
C VAL A 53 -5.04 -11.16 -4.11
N GLU A 54 -4.65 -12.43 -4.00
CA GLU A 54 -5.48 -13.52 -3.46
C GLU A 54 -4.86 -14.12 -2.20
N PHE A 55 -5.72 -14.45 -1.24
CA PHE A 55 -5.37 -15.15 -0.01
C PHE A 55 -6.06 -16.52 0.07
N VAL A 56 -5.53 -17.40 0.93
CA VAL A 56 -6.03 -18.79 1.08
C VAL A 56 -7.47 -18.86 1.60
N ASP A 57 -7.89 -17.89 2.41
CA ASP A 57 -9.24 -17.77 2.96
C ASP A 57 -10.30 -17.32 1.93
N GLY A 58 -9.87 -17.05 0.68
CA GLY A 58 -10.73 -16.52 -0.38
C GLY A 58 -10.83 -15.00 -0.39
N THR A 59 -10.11 -14.29 0.49
CA THR A 59 -10.02 -12.83 0.43
C THR A 59 -9.30 -12.41 -0.86
N VAL A 60 -9.85 -11.42 -1.55
CA VAL A 60 -9.30 -10.86 -2.79
C VAL A 60 -9.21 -9.34 -2.68
N TRP A 61 -8.04 -8.78 -2.99
CA TRP A 61 -7.87 -7.34 -3.15
C TRP A 61 -7.69 -7.00 -4.61
N THR A 62 -8.56 -6.13 -5.15
CA THR A 62 -8.43 -5.63 -6.53
C THR A 62 -7.38 -4.54 -6.61
N SER A 63 -6.86 -4.29 -7.82
CA SER A 63 -5.97 -3.17 -8.09
C SER A 63 -6.53 -1.84 -7.56
N ALA A 64 -7.83 -1.59 -7.80
CA ALA A 64 -8.53 -0.40 -7.34
C ALA A 64 -8.57 -0.28 -5.81
N LEU A 65 -8.80 -1.40 -5.08
CA LEU A 65 -8.76 -1.40 -3.62
C LEU A 65 -7.36 -1.08 -3.10
N ILE A 66 -6.33 -1.70 -3.69
CA ILE A 66 -4.93 -1.50 -3.32
C ILE A 66 -4.54 -0.04 -3.57
N SER A 67 -4.79 0.48 -4.77
CA SER A 67 -4.58 1.88 -5.14
C SER A 67 -5.33 2.82 -4.20
N SER A 68 -6.59 2.52 -3.85
CA SER A 68 -7.34 3.34 -2.88
C SER A 68 -6.72 3.30 -1.48
N ARG A 69 -6.25 2.15 -0.99
CA ARG A 69 -5.60 2.05 0.33
C ARG A 69 -4.28 2.81 0.39
N VAL A 70 -3.49 2.74 -0.68
CA VAL A 70 -2.22 3.47 -0.73
C VAL A 70 -2.39 4.95 -0.99
N LEU A 71 -3.47 5.41 -1.66
CA LEU A 71 -3.74 6.83 -1.90
C LEU A 71 -4.57 7.50 -0.79
N ASN A 72 -5.48 6.75 -0.16
CA ASN A 72 -6.32 7.21 0.94
C ASN A 72 -5.90 6.49 2.22
N PHE A 73 -4.81 6.96 2.82
CA PHE A 73 -4.42 6.44 4.12
C PHE A 73 -5.40 6.91 5.18
N GLN A 74 -6.07 5.93 5.78
CA GLN A 74 -6.74 6.08 7.05
C GLN A 74 -5.79 5.47 8.07
N GLY A 75 -5.19 6.33 8.90
CA GLY A 75 -4.42 5.93 10.07
C GLY A 75 -5.28 5.09 11.01
N THR A 76 -4.59 4.37 11.87
CA THR A 76 -5.16 3.53 12.92
C THR A 76 -5.11 4.27 14.26
N GLU A 77 -5.50 3.62 15.36
CA GLU A 77 -5.26 4.16 16.71
C GLU A 77 -3.82 3.89 17.22
N GLY A 78 -2.95 3.32 16.39
CA GLY A 78 -1.57 2.99 16.71
C GLY A 78 -0.56 3.88 15.97
N ASP A 79 0.73 3.76 16.32
CA ASP A 79 1.79 4.53 15.68
C ASP A 79 1.98 4.10 14.22
N ASP A 80 1.58 4.95 13.27
CA ASP A 80 1.71 4.68 11.84
C ASP A 80 2.95 5.36 11.23
N ILE A 81 3.79 4.58 10.55
CA ILE A 81 4.90 5.12 9.75
C ILE A 81 4.44 5.26 8.30
N VAL A 82 4.29 6.51 7.87
CA VAL A 82 3.76 6.85 6.56
C VAL A 82 4.85 7.52 5.72
N ASN A 83 5.55 6.75 4.90
CA ASN A 83 6.56 7.26 3.97
C ASN A 83 5.93 7.51 2.59
N ARG A 84 5.68 8.78 2.25
CA ARG A 84 4.95 9.21 1.05
C ARG A 84 5.77 10.16 0.18
N SER A 85 7.09 10.06 0.24
CA SER A 85 7.99 10.88 -0.58
C SER A 85 7.85 10.51 -2.07
N GLY A 86 7.46 11.46 -2.92
CA GLY A 86 7.53 11.35 -4.39
C GLY A 86 6.25 11.03 -5.16
N SER A 87 5.06 11.03 -4.56
CA SER A 87 3.80 10.88 -5.31
C SER A 87 3.14 12.25 -5.60
N PRO A 88 2.96 12.65 -6.87
CA PRO A 88 2.33 13.92 -7.25
C PRO A 88 0.80 13.95 -7.06
N LEU A 89 0.21 12.88 -6.53
CA LEU A 89 -1.24 12.78 -6.36
C LEU A 89 -1.65 13.48 -5.06
N GLY A 90 -2.64 14.38 -5.15
CA GLY A 90 -3.24 15.02 -3.98
C GLY A 90 -3.87 13.96 -3.07
N GLN A 91 -3.29 13.77 -1.89
CA GLN A 91 -3.65 12.69 -0.97
C GLN A 91 -4.33 13.24 0.28
N LYS A 92 -5.36 12.53 0.77
CA LYS A 92 -6.01 12.81 2.05
C LYS A 92 -5.48 11.85 3.11
N LEU A 93 -4.99 12.40 4.22
CA LEU A 93 -4.51 11.65 5.37
C LEU A 93 -5.46 11.88 6.56
N TYR A 94 -5.92 10.81 7.19
CA TYR A 94 -6.66 10.87 8.45
C TYR A 94 -5.84 10.13 9.51
N GLY A 95 -5.12 10.83 10.39
CA GLY A 95 -4.17 10.22 11.34
C GLY A 95 -4.78 9.54 12.58
N TYR A 96 -6.03 9.83 12.92
CA TYR A 96 -6.63 9.38 14.20
C TYR A 96 -5.66 9.50 15.39
N ALA A 97 -5.64 8.58 16.36
CA ALA A 97 -4.81 8.67 17.57
C ALA A 97 -3.52 7.85 17.39
N GLY A 98 -2.38 8.31 17.93
CA GLY A 98 -1.07 7.68 17.74
C GLY A 98 0.01 8.71 17.44
N ASN A 99 1.29 8.37 17.59
CA ASN A 99 2.39 9.22 17.13
C ASN A 99 2.72 8.89 15.67
N ASP A 100 1.91 9.43 14.77
CA ASP A 100 2.12 9.22 13.34
C ASP A 100 3.38 9.91 12.84
N THR A 101 4.27 9.15 12.21
CA THR A 101 5.43 9.70 11.52
C THR A 101 5.12 9.83 10.04
N LEU A 102 4.73 11.04 9.62
CA LEU A 102 4.50 11.38 8.23
C LEU A 102 5.78 11.92 7.58
N ASN A 103 6.30 11.21 6.58
CA ASN A 103 7.34 11.71 5.70
C ASN A 103 6.72 12.00 4.32
N SER A 104 6.12 13.18 4.17
CA SER A 104 5.39 13.64 2.99
C SER A 104 6.29 14.37 1.98
N GLY A 105 7.50 13.83 1.73
CA GLY A 105 8.57 14.48 0.94
C GLY A 105 8.05 15.50 -0.08
N GLY A 106 8.20 16.77 0.29
CA GLY A 106 7.85 18.01 -0.40
C GLY A 106 7.01 17.89 -1.68
N GLY A 107 5.70 18.06 -1.55
CA GLY A 107 4.92 18.65 -2.64
C GLY A 107 5.18 20.15 -2.65
N ALA A 108 5.69 20.68 -3.77
CA ALA A 108 5.78 22.11 -4.01
C ALA A 108 4.37 22.74 -3.96
N ASP A 109 4.29 23.94 -3.40
CA ASP A 109 3.08 24.76 -3.28
C ASP A 109 2.53 25.24 -4.64
#